data_AF-A0A0R3LKE3-F1
#
_entry.id   AF-A0A0R3LKE3-F1
#
_cell.length_a   1.000
_cell.length_b   1.000
_cell.length_c   1.000
_cell.angle_alpha   90.00
_cell.angle_beta   90.00
_cell.angle_gamma   90.00
#
_symmetry.space_group_name_H-M   'P 1'
#
loop_
_entity.id
_entity.type
_entity.pdbx_description
1 polymer ?
#
loop_
_entity_poly.entity_id
_entity_poly.type
_entity_poly.pdbx_seq_one_letter_code
_entity_poly.pdbx_strand_id
1 'polypeptide(L)' 'MSTASTLHPMTGFNPSEPAILHDRVADQIVTWTGEQADDFRRACRARDDGSVAWREYVFDGWGNVLGG' A
#
# COMPACT_ATOMS: atom_id res chain seq x y z
N MET A 1 24.39 -3.52 8.64
CA MET A 1 23.56 -4.20 7.62
C MET A 1 22.16 -3.63 7.77
N SER A 2 21.75 -2.73 6.87
CA SER A 2 20.46 -2.06 6.95
C SER A 2 19.68 -2.35 5.68
N THR A 3 18.94 -3.45 5.67
CA THR A 3 17.98 -3.80 4.61
C THR A 3 16.58 -3.35 5.03
N ALA A 4 16.44 -2.09 5.44
CA ALA A 4 15.15 -1.51 5.80
C ALA A 4 14.47 -0.95 4.53
N SER A 5 13.72 -1.85 3.88
CA SER A 5 12.48 -1.64 3.12
C SER A 5 12.47 -0.56 2.02
N THR A 6 12.70 -1.03 0.79
CA THR A 6 12.63 -0.33 -0.52
C THR A 6 11.21 0.05 -0.97
N LEU A 7 10.28 0.32 -0.05
CA LEU A 7 8.91 0.67 -0.40
C LEU A 7 8.72 2.18 -0.49
N HIS A 8 7.98 2.60 -1.51
CA HIS A 8 7.58 3.98 -1.72
C HIS A 8 6.49 4.39 -0.70
N PRO A 9 6.43 5.68 -0.33
CA PRO A 9 5.38 6.18 0.55
C PRO A 9 4.01 6.13 -0.13
N MET A 10 2.96 5.82 0.64
CA MET A 10 1.58 5.68 0.15
C MET A 10 1.02 6.92 -0.55
N THR A 11 1.57 8.11 -0.30
CA THR A 11 1.14 9.36 -0.94
C THR A 11 1.26 9.33 -2.48
N GLY A 12 2.16 8.51 -3.03
CA GLY A 12 2.35 8.35 -4.48
C GLY A 12 1.69 7.11 -5.08
N PHE A 13 0.94 6.34 -4.28
CA PHE A 13 0.34 5.10 -4.74
C PHE A 13 -0.77 5.34 -5.77
N ASN A 14 -0.68 4.68 -6.93
CA ASN A 14 -1.75 4.65 -7.92
C ASN A 14 -2.61 3.38 -7.74
N PRO A 15 -3.82 3.46 -7.18
CA PRO A 15 -4.64 2.28 -6.94
C PRO A 15 -5.16 1.62 -8.23
N SER A 16 -5.04 2.26 -9.40
CA SER A 16 -5.40 1.64 -10.69
C SER A 16 -4.35 0.70 -11.26
N GLU A 17 -3.13 0.67 -10.69
CA GLU A 17 -2.04 -0.15 -11.19
C GLU A 17 -1.75 -1.32 -10.24
N PRO A 18 -1.35 -2.48 -10.77
CA PRO A 18 -0.87 -3.57 -9.93
C PRO A 18 0.34 -3.15 -9.10
N ALA A 19 0.32 -3.48 -7.82
CA ALA A 19 1.38 -3.12 -6.87
C ALA A 19 1.50 -4.17 -5.76
N ILE A 20 2.53 -4.03 -4.94
CA ILE A 20 2.60 -4.63 -3.61
C ILE A 20 2.38 -3.53 -2.58
N LEU A 21 1.56 -3.80 -1.56
CA LEU A 21 1.34 -2.90 -0.43
C LEU A 21 1.87 -3.57 0.83
N HIS A 22 2.49 -2.82 1.73
CA HIS A 22 2.87 -3.33 3.03
C HIS A 22 1.80 -2.96 4.06
N ASP A 23 1.16 -3.96 4.64
CA ASP A 23 0.25 -3.78 5.76
C ASP A 23 1.02 -3.81 7.07
N ARG A 24 1.03 -2.68 7.78
CA ARG A 24 1.73 -2.50 9.04
C ARG A 24 1.06 -3.23 10.20
N VAL A 25 -0.25 -3.56 10.11
CA VAL A 25 -0.95 -4.25 11.19
C VAL A 25 -0.49 -5.70 11.30
N ALA A 26 -0.46 -6.41 10.18
CA ALA A 26 -0.05 -7.81 10.13
C ALA A 26 1.43 -8.00 9.74
N ASP A 27 2.17 -6.92 9.44
CA ASP A 27 3.57 -6.95 8.96
C ASP A 27 3.71 -7.89 7.75
N GLN A 28 2.87 -7.65 6.73
CA GLN A 28 2.80 -8.50 5.55
C GLN A 28 2.70 -7.71 4.25
N ILE A 29 3.15 -8.35 3.17
CA ILE A 29 2.96 -7.83 1.82
C ILE A 29 1.61 -8.30 1.26
N VAL A 30 0.77 -7.36 0.91
CA VAL A 30 -0.52 -7.55 0.24
C VAL A 30 -0.35 -7.27 -1.25
N THR A 31 -0.67 -8.25 -2.09
CA THR A 31 -0.72 -8.03 -3.54
C THR A 31 -1.95 -7.19 -3.90
N TRP A 32 -1.71 -6.06 -4.54
CA TRP A 32 -2.75 -5.18 -5.03
C TRP A 32 -2.97 -5.39 -6.53
N THR A 33 -4.17 -5.78 -6.93
CA THR A 33 -4.52 -6.05 -8.34
C THR A 33 -5.19 -4.86 -9.03
N GLY A 34 -5.66 -3.86 -8.28
CA GLY A 34 -6.46 -2.76 -8.80
C GLY A 34 -7.97 -3.04 -8.88
N GLU A 35 -8.43 -4.27 -8.62
CA GLU A 35 -9.86 -4.61 -8.67
C GLU A 35 -10.70 -3.81 -7.67
N GLN A 36 -10.09 -3.40 -6.55
CA GLN A 36 -10.75 -2.66 -5.48
C GLN A 36 -10.37 -1.16 -5.49
N ALA A 37 -9.85 -0.65 -6.61
CA ALA A 37 -9.39 0.73 -6.73
C ALA A 37 -10.47 1.77 -6.44
N ASP A 38 -11.68 1.56 -6.95
CA ASP A 38 -12.79 2.50 -6.70
C ASP A 38 -13.26 2.48 -5.24
N ASP A 39 -13.22 1.30 -4.60
CA ASP A 39 -13.53 1.18 -3.17
C ASP A 39 -12.45 1.87 -2.33
N PHE A 40 -11.18 1.62 -2.65
CA PHE A 40 -10.04 2.25 -1.99
C PHE A 40 -10.11 3.76 -2.08
N ARG A 41 -10.29 4.34 -3.27
CA ARG A 41 -10.39 5.79 -3.45
C ARG A 41 -11.50 6.43 -2.62
N ARG A 42 -12.63 5.73 -2.42
CA ARG A 42 -13.78 6.24 -1.67
C ARG A 42 -13.65 6.10 -0.17
N ALA A 43 -13.06 4.98 0.29
CA ALA A 43 -13.07 4.59 1.70
C ALA A 43 -11.71 4.74 2.39
N CYS A 44 -10.62 4.94 1.65
CA CYS A 44 -9.30 5.10 2.25
C CYS A 44 -9.22 6.41 3.06
N ARG A 45 -8.46 6.38 4.14
CA ARG A 45 -8.18 7.54 4.99
C ARG A 45 -6.68 7.67 5.22
N ALA A 46 -6.11 8.74 4.68
CA ALA A 46 -4.75 9.14 4.99
C ALA A 46 -4.63 9.52 6.47
N ARG A 47 -3.50 9.14 7.09
CA ARG A 47 -3.14 9.44 8.47
C ARG A 47 -1.94 10.38 8.52
N ASP A 48 -1.76 11.06 9.65
CA ASP A 48 -0.70 12.05 9.85
C ASP A 48 0.71 11.45 9.79
N ASP A 49 0.84 10.14 9.99
CA ASP A 49 2.12 9.41 9.90
C ASP A 49 2.47 8.98 8.46
N GLY A 50 1.67 9.38 7.46
CA GLY A 50 1.87 9.02 6.06
C GLY A 50 1.31 7.66 5.66
N SER A 51 0.74 6.90 6.59
CA SER A 51 0.03 5.66 6.29
C SER A 51 -1.40 5.91 5.79
N VAL A 52 -1.97 4.92 5.13
CA VAL A 52 -3.34 4.93 4.62
C VAL A 52 -4.11 3.78 5.24
N ALA A 53 -5.17 4.11 5.98
CA ALA A 53 -6.10 3.13 6.51
C ALA A 53 -7.19 2.82 5.49
N TRP A 54 -7.47 1.54 5.26
CA TRP A 54 -8.58 1.10 4.44
C TRP A 54 -9.02 -0.30 4.87
N ARG A 55 -10.33 -0.45 5.17
CA ARG A 55 -10.89 -1.67 5.77
C ARG A 55 -10.13 -2.07 7.04
N GLU A 56 -9.65 -3.31 7.11
CA GLU A 56 -8.82 -3.81 8.21
C GLU A 56 -7.33 -3.47 8.06
N TYR A 57 -6.90 -2.92 6.93
CA TYR A 57 -5.50 -2.69 6.61
C TYR A 57 -5.02 -1.29 7.00
N VAL A 58 -3.73 -1.21 7.30
CA VAL A 58 -2.99 0.04 7.44
C VAL A 58 -1.75 -0.05 6.57
N PHE A 59 -1.84 0.53 5.38
CA PHE A 59 -0.72 0.53 4.45
C PHE A 59 0.24 1.66 4.76
N ASP A 60 1.51 1.38 4.97
CA ASP A 60 2.56 2.38 5.19
C ASP A 60 3.56 2.47 4.03
N GLY A 61 3.50 1.55 3.07
CA GLY A 61 4.30 1.58 1.87
C GLY A 61 3.72 0.79 0.71
N TRP A 62 4.15 1.14 -0.50
CA TRP A 62 3.84 0.43 -1.73
C TRP A 62 5.08 0.21 -2.58
N GLY A 63 5.02 -0.74 -3.50
CA GLY A 63 6.08 -1.00 -4.48
C GLY A 63 5.50 -1.56 -5.75
N ASN A 64 6.29 -1.53 -6.82
CA ASN A 64 5.90 -2.19 -8.06
C ASN A 64 5.91 -3.72 -7.85
N VAL A 65 4.96 -4.41 -8.46
CA VAL A 65 5.07 -5.87 -8.60
C VAL A 65 6.32 -6.11 -9.43
N LEU A 66 7.35 -6.76 -8.87
CA LEU A 66 8.55 -7.13 -9.62
C LEU A 66 8.14 -8.11 -10.72
N GLY A 67 7.77 -7.58 -11.87
CA GLY A 67 7.52 -8.35 -13.08
C GLY A 67 8.83 -8.54 -13.81
N GLY A 68 9.40 -9.75 -13.70
CA GLY A 68 10.47 -10.25 -14.59
C GLY A 68 11.90 -10.04 -14.10
#